data_AF-A0A5E4PPK3-F1
#
_entry.id   AF-A0A5E4PPK3-F1
#
_cell.length_a   1.000
_cell.length_b   1.000
_cell.length_c   1.000
_cell.angle_alpha   90.00
_cell.angle_beta   90.00
_cell.angle_gamma   90.00
#
_symmetry.space_group_name_H-M   'P 1'
#
loop_
_entity.id
_entity.type
_entity.pdbx_description
1 polymer ?
#
loop_
_entity_poly.entity_id
_entity_poly.type
_entity_poly.pdbx_seq_one_letter_code
_entity_poly.pdbx_strand_id
1 'polypeptide(L)'
;MSEESSSESEIEACSSKFNPLKALYSDKPQIPVQDAPMFENIQQYENALKIKEILPVELGNLVKKREEEKVRRREEEERRLKEINEKRFAQYKAVMPVKREFKEKNVLTRIQRMQGPLGALKDCVDQRLRIK
;
A
#
# COMPACT_ATOMS: atom_id res chain seq x y z
N MET A 1 32.21 -11.53 50.78
CA MET A 1 32.44 -11.25 49.34
C MET A 1 32.63 -12.58 48.60
N SER A 2 31.58 -13.40 48.38
CA SER A 2 31.68 -14.68 47.64
C SER A 2 30.33 -15.27 47.15
N GLU A 3 29.25 -14.50 46.95
CA GLU A 3 27.94 -15.07 46.51
C GLU A 3 27.58 -14.85 45.02
N GLU A 4 28.37 -14.09 44.26
CA GLU A 4 28.08 -13.83 42.84
C GLU A 4 28.29 -15.06 41.94
N SER A 5 29.22 -15.95 42.29
CA SER A 5 29.60 -17.08 41.42
C SER A 5 28.52 -18.17 41.27
N SER A 6 27.55 -18.28 42.19
CA SER A 6 26.44 -19.25 42.03
C SER A 6 25.37 -18.74 41.07
N SER A 7 25.24 -17.42 40.92
CA SER A 7 24.11 -16.80 40.23
C SER A 7 24.19 -16.87 38.72
N GLU A 8 25.40 -16.79 38.15
CA GLU A 8 25.58 -16.83 36.69
C GLU A 8 25.29 -18.23 36.13
N SER A 9 25.73 -19.27 36.83
CA SER A 9 25.48 -20.67 36.43
C SER A 9 24.00 -21.09 36.47
N GLU A 10 23.14 -20.34 37.16
CA GLU A 10 21.69 -20.62 37.21
C GLU A 10 20.92 -19.96 36.04
N ILE A 11 21.54 -18.99 35.36
CA ILE A 11 20.96 -18.25 34.24
C ILE A 11 21.35 -18.87 32.89
N GLU A 12 22.50 -19.56 32.83
CA GLU A 12 22.99 -20.22 31.63
C GLU A 12 22.13 -21.42 31.22
N ALA A 13 21.57 -21.38 30.01
CA ALA A 13 20.66 -22.43 29.52
C ALA A 13 21.30 -23.82 29.35
N CYS A 14 22.63 -23.91 29.26
CA CYS A 14 23.37 -25.17 29.14
C CYS A 14 23.96 -25.67 30.48
N SER A 15 23.74 -24.95 31.58
CA SER A 15 24.24 -25.33 32.90
C SER A 15 23.39 -26.42 33.54
N SER A 16 24.03 -27.32 34.29
CA SER A 16 23.35 -28.38 35.05
C SER A 16 22.45 -27.84 36.17
N LYS A 17 22.60 -26.56 36.55
CA LYS A 17 21.85 -25.91 37.65
C LYS A 17 20.88 -24.83 37.14
N PHE A 18 20.45 -24.93 35.88
CA PHE A 18 19.58 -23.94 35.26
C PHE A 18 18.25 -23.75 36.01
N ASN A 19 17.93 -22.51 36.37
CA ASN A 19 16.66 -22.13 36.99
C ASN A 19 15.83 -21.27 36.02
N PRO A 20 14.76 -21.81 35.42
CA PRO A 20 14.00 -21.12 34.38
C PRO A 20 13.29 -19.86 34.90
N LEU A 21 12.86 -19.84 36.16
CA LEU A 21 12.22 -18.67 36.76
C LEU A 21 13.22 -17.53 36.93
N LYS A 22 14.44 -17.83 37.41
CA LYS A 22 15.49 -16.82 37.59
C LYS A 22 15.99 -16.28 36.25
N ALA A 23 16.10 -17.15 35.23
CA ALA A 23 16.45 -16.73 33.87
C ALA A 23 15.40 -15.79 33.26
N LEU A 24 14.10 -16.08 33.45
CA LEU A 24 13.01 -15.27 32.91
C LEU A 24 12.97 -13.84 33.48
N TYR A 25 13.31 -13.68 34.76
CA TYR A 25 13.34 -12.38 35.44
C TYR A 25 14.72 -11.72 35.46
N SER A 26 15.71 -12.28 34.76
CA SER A 26 17.05 -11.67 34.67
C SER A 26 17.07 -10.54 33.64
N ASP A 27 17.82 -9.47 33.91
CA ASP A 27 17.89 -8.30 33.02
C ASP A 27 18.47 -8.64 31.63
N LYS A 28 19.32 -9.67 31.54
CA LYS A 28 19.94 -10.15 30.30
C LYS A 28 20.15 -11.66 30.35
N PRO A 29 19.29 -12.49 29.73
CA PRO A 29 19.56 -13.91 29.59
C PRO A 29 20.78 -14.11 28.68
N GLN A 30 21.75 -14.91 29.14
CA GLN A 30 22.91 -15.28 28.34
C GLN A 30 22.48 -16.27 27.26
N ILE A 31 22.67 -15.90 25.99
CA ILE A 31 22.40 -16.80 24.86
C ILE A 31 23.58 -17.77 24.75
N PRO A 32 23.35 -19.10 24.71
CA PRO A 32 24.43 -20.10 24.66
C PRO A 32 25.36 -19.96 23.45
N VAL A 33 24.88 -19.39 22.35
CA VAL A 33 25.64 -19.16 21.12
C VAL A 33 25.66 -17.67 20.85
N GLN A 34 26.83 -17.05 21.02
CA GLN A 34 27.00 -15.60 20.86
C GLN A 34 26.75 -15.12 19.42
N ASP A 35 27.07 -15.97 18.44
CA ASP A 35 26.89 -15.68 17.01
C ASP A 35 25.49 -16.06 16.48
N ALA A 36 24.55 -16.42 17.36
CA ALA A 36 23.23 -16.80 16.93
C ALA A 36 22.45 -15.58 16.43
N PRO A 37 21.76 -15.67 15.28
CA PRO A 37 20.92 -14.60 14.79
C PRO A 37 19.75 -14.38 15.74
N MET A 38 19.64 -13.16 16.27
CA MET A 38 18.45 -12.72 17.01
C MET A 38 17.31 -12.49 16.03
N PHE A 39 16.10 -12.95 16.37
CA PHE A 39 14.86 -12.63 15.65
C PHE A 39 13.89 -11.95 16.60
N GLU A 40 13.25 -10.86 16.16
CA GLU A 40 12.29 -10.12 16.99
C GLU A 40 10.94 -10.84 17.08
N ASN A 41 10.58 -11.61 16.06
CA ASN A 41 9.30 -12.30 16.00
C ASN A 41 9.36 -13.66 15.31
N ILE A 42 8.32 -14.47 15.52
CA ILE A 42 8.20 -15.82 14.96
C ILE A 42 8.16 -15.80 13.43
N GLN A 43 7.53 -14.76 12.84
CA GLN A 43 7.43 -14.64 11.38
C GLN A 43 8.80 -14.46 10.71
N GLN A 44 9.71 -13.67 11.31
CA GLN A 44 11.08 -13.51 10.83
C GLN A 44 11.83 -14.84 10.86
N TYR A 45 11.68 -15.61 11.94
CA TYR A 45 12.27 -16.94 12.07
C TYR A 45 11.72 -17.92 11.01
N GLU A 46 10.41 -17.99 10.83
CA GLU A 46 9.79 -18.85 9.81
C GLU A 46 10.23 -18.49 8.39
N ASN A 47 10.40 -17.20 8.11
CA ASN A 47 10.85 -16.73 6.82
C ASN A 47 12.34 -17.07 6.60
N ALA A 48 13.19 -16.92 7.62
CA ALA A 48 14.59 -17.32 7.55
C ALA A 48 14.74 -18.82 7.27
N LEU A 49 13.91 -19.66 7.91
CA LEU A 49 13.83 -21.10 7.64
C LEU A 49 13.44 -21.40 6.18
N LYS A 50 12.46 -20.68 5.63
CA LYS A 50 11.97 -20.87 4.25
C LYS A 50 13.00 -20.43 3.21
N ILE A 51 13.69 -19.32 3.45
CA ILE A 51 14.57 -18.67 2.47
C ILE A 51 15.99 -19.27 2.51
N LYS A 52 16.37 -20.02 3.56
CA LYS A 52 17.74 -20.53 3.83
C LYS A 52 18.81 -19.44 3.97
N GLU A 53 18.47 -18.17 3.78
CA GLU A 53 19.30 -17.02 4.11
C GLU A 53 18.83 -16.42 5.43
N ILE A 54 19.75 -16.37 6.38
CA ILE A 54 19.52 -15.78 7.70
C ILE A 54 19.79 -14.28 7.57
N LEU A 55 18.79 -13.45 7.84
CA LEU A 55 18.98 -11.99 7.99
C LEU A 55 18.96 -11.67 9.48
N PRO A 56 20.13 -11.63 10.16
CA PRO A 56 20.19 -11.23 11.57
C PRO A 56 19.74 -9.78 11.76
N VAL A 57 19.10 -9.52 12.90
CA VAL A 57 18.55 -8.21 13.29
C VAL A 57 19.59 -7.09 13.31
N GLU A 58 20.87 -7.40 13.54
CA GLU A 58 21.96 -6.42 13.56
C GLU A 58 22.28 -5.81 12.18
N LEU A 59 21.76 -6.39 11.10
CA LEU A 59 21.95 -5.90 9.73
C LEU A 59 20.79 -5.04 9.24
N GLY A 60 20.11 -4.30 10.13
CA GLY A 60 19.05 -3.35 9.75
C GLY A 60 19.48 -2.36 8.65
N ASN A 61 20.77 -2.02 8.60
CA ASN A 61 21.34 -1.19 7.52
C ASN A 61 21.35 -1.89 6.14
N LEU A 62 21.50 -3.22 6.07
CA LEU A 62 21.38 -3.96 4.81
C LEU A 62 19.93 -4.07 4.35
N VAL A 63 18.99 -4.22 5.29
CA VAL A 63 17.55 -4.23 4.97
C VAL A 63 17.14 -2.89 4.37
N LYS A 64 17.53 -1.77 5.03
CA LYS A 64 17.29 -0.41 4.50
C LYS A 64 17.90 -0.21 3.12
N LYS A 65 19.16 -0.60 2.90
CA LYS A 65 19.80 -0.52 1.58
C LYS A 65 19.07 -1.31 0.50
N ARG A 66 18.61 -2.53 0.82
CA ARG A 66 17.83 -3.38 -0.10
C ARG A 66 16.47 -2.77 -0.43
N GLU A 67 15.81 -2.15 0.55
CA GLU A 67 14.54 -1.45 0.34
C GLU A 67 14.72 -0.21 -0.51
N GLU A 68 15.73 0.61 -0.22
CA GLU A 68 16.10 1.79 -1.01
C GLU A 68 16.43 1.42 -2.47
N GLU A 69 17.19 0.35 -2.70
CA GLU A 69 17.49 -0.15 -4.05
C GLU A 69 16.24 -0.59 -4.80
N LYS A 70 15.32 -1.30 -4.12
CA LYS A 70 14.02 -1.69 -4.70
C LYS A 70 13.18 -0.46 -5.09
N VAL A 71 13.17 0.57 -4.25
CA VAL A 71 12.44 1.81 -4.53
C VAL A 71 13.06 2.53 -5.73
N ARG A 72 14.39 2.72 -5.74
CA ARG A 72 15.10 3.34 -6.86
C ARG A 72 14.84 2.63 -8.19
N ARG A 73 14.87 1.29 -8.18
CA ARG A 73 14.57 0.50 -9.39
C ARG A 73 13.14 0.71 -9.89
N ARG A 74 12.15 0.75 -8.99
CA ARG A 74 10.76 1.05 -9.38
C ARG A 74 10.62 2.46 -9.94
N GLU A 75 11.27 3.46 -9.34
CA GLU A 75 11.23 4.83 -9.83
C GLU A 75 11.86 4.96 -11.22
N GLU A 76 12.98 4.28 -11.48
CA GLU A 76 13.60 4.24 -12.80
C GLU A 76 12.71 3.56 -13.84
N GLU A 77 12.09 2.43 -13.50
CA GLU A 77 11.11 1.75 -14.36
C GLU A 77 9.89 2.65 -14.65
N GLU A 78 9.38 3.36 -13.64
CA GLU A 78 8.27 4.29 -13.80
C GLU A 78 8.63 5.47 -14.70
N ARG A 79 9.84 6.04 -14.55
CA ARG A 79 10.34 7.11 -15.43
C ARG A 79 10.44 6.62 -16.88
N ARG A 80 11.01 5.43 -17.10
CA ARG A 80 11.09 4.82 -18.43
C ARG A 80 9.71 4.60 -19.04
N LEU A 81 8.76 4.07 -18.26
CA LEU A 81 7.39 3.86 -18.72
C LEU A 81 6.68 5.18 -19.04
N LYS A 82 6.91 6.23 -18.25
CA LYS A 82 6.40 7.58 -18.53
C LYS A 82 6.94 8.10 -19.86
N GLU A 83 8.25 8.03 -20.10
CA GLU A 83 8.85 8.45 -21.38
C GLU A 83 8.32 7.67 -22.58
N ILE A 84 8.16 6.35 -22.45
CA ILE A 84 7.59 5.49 -23.51
C ILE A 84 6.14 5.89 -23.78
N ASN A 85 5.34 6.09 -22.73
CA ASN A 85 3.95 6.51 -22.87
C ASN A 85 3.84 7.90 -23.51
N GLU A 86 4.68 8.85 -23.10
CA GLU A 86 4.69 10.18 -23.69
C GLU A 86 5.01 10.15 -25.19
N LYS A 87 5.98 9.32 -25.62
CA LYS A 87 6.30 9.11 -27.03
C LYS A 87 5.14 8.45 -27.78
N ARG A 88 4.55 7.40 -27.21
CA ARG A 88 3.42 6.66 -27.81
C ARG A 88 2.19 7.54 -28.02
N PHE A 89 1.90 8.41 -27.06
CA PHE A 89 0.73 9.28 -27.07
C PHE A 89 1.01 10.70 -27.60
N ALA A 90 2.23 11.01 -28.06
CA ALA A 90 2.60 12.33 -28.58
C ALA A 90 1.66 12.80 -29.70
N GLN A 91 1.30 11.92 -30.63
CA GLN A 91 0.37 12.20 -31.73
C GLN A 91 -1.06 12.54 -31.28
N TYR A 92 -1.47 12.08 -30.09
CA TYR A 92 -2.82 12.29 -29.57
C TYR A 92 -2.92 13.48 -28.59
N LYS A 93 -1.79 14.06 -28.16
CA LYS A 93 -1.76 15.23 -27.24
C LYS A 93 -2.43 16.48 -27.84
N ALA A 94 -2.42 16.62 -29.18
CA ALA A 94 -3.04 17.76 -29.87
C ALA A 94 -4.58 17.67 -29.94
N VAL A 95 -5.15 16.48 -29.76
CA VAL A 95 -6.61 16.28 -29.84
C VAL A 95 -7.17 16.42 -28.43
N MET A 96 -7.31 17.66 -27.95
CA MET A 96 -8.03 17.88 -26.69
C MET A 96 -9.43 17.29 -26.81
N PRO A 97 -9.91 16.51 -25.81
CA PRO A 97 -11.26 16.00 -25.84
C PRO A 97 -12.23 17.19 -25.79
N VAL A 98 -12.87 17.48 -26.93
CA VAL A 98 -13.95 18.47 -26.98
C VAL A 98 -15.06 17.94 -26.08
N LYS A 99 -15.30 18.64 -24.95
CA LYS A 99 -16.46 18.35 -24.11
C LYS A 99 -17.71 18.64 -24.94
N ARG A 100 -18.37 17.58 -25.42
CA ARG A 100 -19.68 17.70 -26.05
C ARG A 100 -20.68 18.03 -24.94
N GLU A 101 -21.22 19.23 -24.97
CA GLU A 101 -22.35 19.58 -24.12
C GLU A 101 -23.57 18.77 -24.57
N PHE A 102 -23.86 17.69 -23.85
CA PHE A 102 -25.09 16.94 -24.06
C PHE A 102 -26.25 17.78 -23.52
N LYS A 103 -27.06 18.34 -24.41
CA LYS A 103 -28.32 18.97 -24.02
C LYS A 103 -29.22 17.90 -23.39
N GLU A 104 -29.60 18.11 -22.13
CA GLU A 104 -30.50 17.21 -21.41
C GLU A 104 -31.83 17.08 -22.15
N LYS A 105 -32.24 15.84 -22.46
CA LYS A 105 -33.49 15.54 -23.17
C LYS A 105 -34.67 15.51 -22.19
N ASN A 106 -34.98 16.65 -21.58
CA ASN A 106 -36.11 16.78 -20.67
C ASN A 106 -37.43 17.10 -21.42
N VAL A 107 -38.56 17.07 -20.70
CA VAL A 107 -39.89 17.34 -21.28
C VAL A 107 -39.97 18.73 -21.89
N LEU A 108 -39.38 19.74 -21.24
CA LEU A 108 -39.40 21.13 -21.72
C LEU A 108 -38.68 21.29 -23.06
N THR A 109 -37.50 20.69 -23.22
CA THR A 109 -36.75 20.71 -24.49
C THR A 109 -37.44 19.90 -25.59
N ARG A 110 -38.21 18.86 -25.23
CA ARG A 110 -39.03 18.11 -26.18
C ARG A 110 -40.23 18.93 -26.64
N ILE A 111 -40.97 19.56 -25.73
CA ILE A 111 -42.12 20.43 -26.03
C ILE A 111 -41.71 21.53 -27.01
N GLN A 112 -40.53 22.14 -26.83
CA GLN A 112 -40.01 23.16 -27.75
C GLN A 112 -39.86 22.69 -29.20
N ARG A 113 -39.65 21.39 -29.43
CA ARG A 113 -39.41 20.79 -30.75
C ARG A 113 -40.61 20.01 -31.30
N MET A 114 -41.69 19.88 -30.54
CA MET A 114 -42.88 19.16 -31.00
C MET A 114 -43.56 19.92 -32.14
N GLN A 115 -44.01 19.20 -33.15
CA GLN A 115 -44.75 19.72 -34.30
C GLN A 115 -46.09 19.00 -34.45
N GLY A 116 -47.01 19.57 -35.21
CA GLY A 116 -48.35 19.01 -35.43
C GLY A 116 -49.32 19.31 -34.28
N PRO A 117 -50.25 18.40 -33.94
CA PRO A 117 -51.34 18.70 -33.01
C PRO A 117 -50.85 19.04 -31.59
N LEU A 118 -49.75 18.43 -31.14
CA LEU A 118 -49.16 18.72 -29.84
C LEU A 118 -48.39 20.05 -29.82
N GLY A 119 -47.85 20.47 -30.98
CA GLY A 119 -47.28 21.80 -31.16
C GLY A 119 -48.36 22.89 -31.12
N ALA A 120 -49.49 22.65 -31.79
CA ALA A 120 -50.65 23.55 -31.71
C ALA A 120 -51.18 23.70 -30.28
N LEU A 121 -51.18 22.61 -29.49
CA LEU A 121 -51.54 22.67 -28.07
C LEU A 121 -50.56 23.52 -27.25
N LYS A 122 -49.25 23.42 -27.54
CA LYS A 122 -48.24 24.29 -26.93
C LYS A 122 -48.51 25.76 -27.27
N ASP A 123 -48.85 26.08 -28.53
CA ASP A 123 -49.18 27.44 -28.94
C ASP A 123 -50.42 27.97 -28.21
N CYS A 124 -51.43 27.12 -27.97
CA CYS A 124 -52.59 27.47 -27.15
C CYS A 124 -52.21 27.81 -25.70
N VAL A 125 -51.26 27.07 -25.11
CA VAL A 125 -50.74 27.35 -23.77
C VAL A 125 -49.94 28.64 -23.74
N ASP A 126 -49.05 28.84 -24.72
CA ASP A 126 -48.21 30.04 -24.84
C ASP A 126 -49.07 31.31 -25.04
N GLN A 127 -50.16 31.20 -25.81
CA GLN A 127 -51.14 32.27 -26.04
C GLN A 127 -52.22 32.38 -24.94
N ARG A 128 -52.18 31.49 -23.91
CA ARG A 128 -53.15 31.42 -22.81
C ARG A 128 -54.61 31.32 -23.28
N LEU A 129 -54.84 30.59 -24.36
CA LEU A 129 -56.17 30.33 -24.89
C LEU A 129 -56.92 29.34 -24.00
N ARG A 130 -58.14 29.70 -23.60
CA ARG A 130 -59.00 28.82 -22.81
C ARG A 130 -59.74 27.87 -23.72
N ILE A 131 -59.28 26.62 -23.77
CA ILE A 131 -59.94 25.53 -24.50
C ILE A 131 -61.19 25.10 -23.71
N LYS A 132 -62.32 24.91 -24.41
CA LYS A 132 -63.59 24.41 -23.85
C LYS A 132 -63.78 22.95 -24.20
#